data_AF-A0A399WLV2-F1
#
_entry.id   AF-A0A399WLV2-F1
#
_cell.length_a   1.000
_cell.length_b   1.000
_cell.length_c   1.000
_cell.angle_alpha   90.00
_cell.angle_beta   90.00
_cell.angle_gamma   90.00
#
_symmetry.space_group_name_H-M   'P 1'
#
loop_
_entity.id
_entity.type
_entity.pdbx_description
1 polymer ?
#
loop_
_entity_poly.entity_id
_entity_poly.type
_entity_poly.pdbx_seq_one_letter_code
_entity_poly.pdbx_strand_id
1 'polypeptide(L)'
;MGFGTICAVSVFAQTSRFSSGCANEPKNGAKFKVMFETETVEKQLLIKVVIKPDNFTRENLVATAARLRARYCMAKYVGVTFFESKNDTRYGLYEWVVSNGKGDPTRGTYLIDREKGIDLIEYNTKKGNPFDECAIDLSVKPKSK
;
A
#
# COMPACT_ATOMS: atom_id res chain seq x y z
N MET A 1 34.51 -24.52 -35.56
CA MET A 1 33.77 -23.28 -35.30
C MET A 1 32.29 -23.63 -35.29
N GLY A 2 31.62 -23.44 -34.16
CA GLY A 2 30.17 -23.67 -34.02
C GLY A 2 29.71 -23.02 -32.73
N PHE A 3 29.33 -21.75 -32.82
CA PHE A 3 28.78 -20.94 -31.73
C PHE A 3 27.25 -20.89 -31.85
N GLY A 4 26.59 -20.85 -30.69
CA GLY A 4 25.21 -20.39 -30.52
C GLY A 4 24.17 -21.47 -30.83
N THR A 5 23.14 -21.69 -30.00
CA THR A 5 22.28 -20.64 -29.46
C THR A 5 21.65 -21.15 -28.15
N ILE A 6 21.82 -20.36 -27.09
CA ILE A 6 21.17 -20.59 -25.80
C ILE A 6 19.73 -20.12 -25.94
N CYS A 7 18.77 -21.01 -25.69
CA CYS A 7 17.35 -20.68 -25.63
C CYS A 7 17.12 -19.65 -24.53
N ALA A 8 16.75 -18.43 -24.94
CA ALA A 8 16.28 -17.39 -24.04
C ALA A 8 14.95 -17.84 -23.40
N VAL A 9 14.99 -18.13 -22.10
CA VAL A 9 13.78 -18.30 -21.30
C VAL A 9 13.15 -16.93 -21.15
N SER A 10 12.10 -16.69 -21.93
CA SER A 10 11.25 -15.51 -21.76
C SER A 10 10.53 -15.62 -20.43
N VAL A 11 11.05 -14.94 -19.41
CA VAL A 11 10.33 -14.72 -18.15
C VAL A 11 9.18 -13.77 -18.45
N PHE A 12 8.01 -14.34 -18.72
CA PHE A 12 6.76 -13.60 -18.69
C PHE A 12 6.53 -13.11 -17.26
N ALA A 13 6.82 -11.83 -17.03
CA ALA A 13 6.34 -11.11 -15.86
C ALA A 13 4.82 -10.98 -15.99
N GLN A 14 4.08 -11.96 -15.48
CA GLN A 14 2.63 -11.84 -15.27
C GLN A 14 2.40 -10.79 -14.17
N THR A 15 2.21 -9.55 -14.59
CA THR A 15 1.56 -8.54 -13.76
C THR A 15 0.07 -8.91 -13.73
N SER A 16 -0.37 -9.59 -12.68
CA SER A 16 -1.78 -9.81 -12.42
C SER A 16 -2.46 -8.45 -12.28
N ARG A 17 -3.14 -8.00 -13.32
CA ARG A 17 -4.01 -6.82 -13.29
C ARG A 17 -5.22 -7.18 -12.44
N PHE A 18 -5.16 -6.96 -11.13
CA PHE A 18 -6.35 -6.94 -10.29
C PHE A 18 -7.29 -5.88 -10.85
N SER A 19 -8.47 -6.31 -11.29
CA SER A 19 -9.36 -5.49 -12.11
C SER A 19 -9.78 -4.24 -11.36
N SER A 20 -9.51 -3.08 -11.93
CA SER A 20 -10.04 -1.77 -11.54
C SER A 20 -11.54 -1.68 -11.89
N GLY A 21 -12.36 -2.58 -11.34
CA GLY A 21 -13.78 -2.74 -11.68
C GLY A 21 -14.75 -1.87 -10.89
N CYS A 22 -14.21 -0.96 -10.08
CA CYS A 22 -14.95 -0.15 -9.13
C CYS A 22 -14.90 1.31 -9.56
N ALA A 23 -15.96 2.07 -9.25
CA ALA A 23 -16.24 3.43 -9.74
C ALA A 23 -15.02 4.35 -9.95
N ASN A 24 -15.15 5.28 -10.91
CA ASN A 24 -14.14 6.26 -11.32
C ASN A 24 -13.24 6.71 -10.16
N GLU A 25 -11.98 6.26 -10.19
CA GLU A 25 -10.97 6.66 -9.22
C GLU A 25 -10.91 8.20 -9.17
N PRO A 26 -11.04 8.83 -7.98
CA PRO A 26 -10.91 10.27 -7.85
C PRO A 26 -9.58 10.73 -8.45
N LYS A 27 -9.61 11.49 -9.56
CA LYS A 27 -8.39 11.89 -10.28
C LYS A 27 -7.57 12.96 -9.56
N ASN A 28 -8.15 13.62 -8.57
CA ASN A 28 -7.55 14.79 -7.93
C ASN A 28 -6.98 14.46 -6.54
N GLY A 29 -5.91 15.16 -6.17
CA GLY A 29 -5.40 15.24 -4.80
C GLY A 29 -4.34 14.23 -4.42
N ALA A 30 -4.48 12.94 -4.78
CA ALA A 30 -3.53 11.93 -4.31
C ALA A 30 -2.29 11.79 -5.19
N LYS A 31 -1.11 11.86 -4.56
CA LYS A 31 0.20 11.70 -5.21
C LYS A 31 0.94 10.49 -4.65
N PHE A 32 0.65 9.31 -5.20
CA PHE A 32 1.31 8.06 -4.83
C PHE A 32 1.60 7.18 -6.05
N LYS A 33 2.51 6.21 -5.88
CA LYS A 33 2.79 5.17 -6.87
C LYS A 33 2.66 3.80 -6.21
N VAL A 34 1.85 2.92 -6.80
CA VAL A 34 1.82 1.52 -6.37
C VAL A 34 3.07 0.81 -6.87
N MET A 35 3.75 0.12 -5.96
CA MET A 35 5.02 -0.56 -6.23
C MET A 35 4.84 -2.07 -6.32
N PHE A 36 3.96 -2.61 -5.50
CA PHE A 36 3.71 -4.04 -5.37
C PHE A 36 2.27 -4.27 -4.92
N GLU A 37 1.62 -5.28 -5.50
CA GLU A 37 0.28 -5.72 -5.17
C GLU A 37 0.33 -7.26 -5.10
N THR A 38 -0.11 -7.85 -4.00
CA THR A 38 -0.23 -9.31 -3.86
C THR A 38 -1.51 -9.66 -3.11
N GLU A 39 -2.08 -10.80 -3.45
CA GLU A 39 -3.17 -11.40 -2.70
C GLU A 39 -2.62 -12.57 -1.88
N THR A 40 -3.07 -12.71 -0.63
CA THR A 40 -2.73 -13.84 0.23
C THR A 40 -3.64 -15.03 -0.05
N VAL A 41 -3.31 -16.20 0.51
CA VAL A 41 -4.16 -17.40 0.43
C VAL A 41 -5.56 -17.14 1.02
N GLU A 42 -5.67 -16.23 1.99
CA GLU A 42 -6.93 -15.82 2.62
C GLU A 42 -7.67 -14.71 1.83
N LYS A 43 -7.26 -14.44 0.59
CA LYS A 43 -7.84 -13.37 -0.26
C LYS A 43 -7.72 -11.97 0.36
N GLN A 44 -6.67 -11.75 1.15
CA GLN A 44 -6.32 -10.42 1.65
C GLN A 44 -5.42 -9.74 0.63
N LEU A 45 -5.71 -8.49 0.29
CA LEU A 45 -4.87 -7.73 -0.63
C LEU A 45 -3.84 -6.92 0.15
N LEU A 46 -2.55 -7.17 -0.11
CA LEU A 46 -1.42 -6.45 0.47
C LEU A 46 -0.75 -5.59 -0.60
N ILE A 47 -0.60 -4.31 -0.32
CA ILE A 47 -0.13 -3.31 -1.27
C ILE A 47 1.01 -2.51 -0.67
N LYS A 48 2.08 -2.32 -1.44
CA LYS A 48 3.13 -1.35 -1.09
C LYS A 48 3.01 -0.14 -2.00
N VAL A 49 2.93 1.06 -1.42
CA VAL A 49 2.89 2.32 -2.18
C VAL A 49 3.99 3.27 -1.73
N VAL A 50 4.44 4.09 -2.68
CA VAL A 50 5.40 5.15 -2.44
C VAL A 50 4.71 6.50 -2.52
N ILE A 51 4.90 7.31 -1.49
CA ILE A 51 4.41 8.68 -1.36
C ILE A 51 5.64 9.55 -1.08
N LYS A 52 5.90 10.55 -1.90
CA LYS A 52 7.05 11.44 -1.66
C LYS A 52 6.89 12.14 -0.29
N PRO A 53 7.99 12.42 0.45
CA PRO A 53 7.94 13.05 1.77
C PRO A 53 7.08 14.32 1.82
N ASP A 54 7.19 15.21 0.84
CA ASP A 54 6.43 16.47 0.77
C ASP A 54 4.91 16.27 0.63
N ASN A 55 4.47 15.07 0.26
CA ASN A 55 3.06 14.73 0.14
C ASN A 55 2.57 13.90 1.33
N PHE A 56 3.36 13.75 2.40
CA PHE A 56 2.98 13.04 3.60
C PHE A 56 2.14 13.92 4.55
N THR A 57 1.08 14.52 4.00
CA THR A 57 0.13 15.36 4.72
C THR A 57 -1.19 14.64 4.91
N ARG A 58 -1.95 15.03 5.93
CA ARG A 58 -3.26 14.46 6.23
C ARG A 58 -4.19 14.46 5.01
N GLU A 59 -4.26 15.57 4.28
CA GLU A 59 -5.13 15.74 3.11
C GLU A 59 -4.75 14.79 1.98
N ASN A 60 -3.45 14.64 1.69
CA ASN A 60 -2.99 13.74 0.64
C ASN A 60 -3.12 12.27 1.04
N LEU A 61 -2.94 11.92 2.32
CA LEU A 61 -3.17 10.57 2.83
C LEU A 61 -4.65 10.18 2.73
N VAL A 62 -5.57 11.08 3.10
CA VAL A 62 -7.02 10.86 2.92
C VAL A 62 -7.39 10.72 1.44
N ALA A 63 -6.85 11.57 0.56
CA ALA A 63 -7.06 11.44 -0.88
C ALA A 63 -6.50 10.12 -1.43
N THR A 64 -5.35 9.67 -0.91
CA THR A 64 -4.72 8.39 -1.26
C THR A 64 -5.61 7.21 -0.84
N ALA A 65 -6.09 7.21 0.41
CA ALA A 65 -7.02 6.20 0.91
C ALA A 65 -8.31 6.17 0.10
N ALA A 66 -8.92 7.31 -0.22
CA ALA A 66 -10.13 7.38 -1.05
C ALA A 66 -9.93 6.75 -2.44
N ARG A 67 -8.78 6.99 -3.08
CA ARG A 67 -8.44 6.38 -4.38
C ARG A 67 -8.18 4.88 -4.27
N LEU A 68 -7.46 4.44 -3.24
CA LEU A 68 -7.21 3.01 -3.00
C LEU A 68 -8.52 2.28 -2.69
N ARG A 69 -9.38 2.86 -1.86
CA ARG A 69 -10.71 2.32 -1.54
C ARG A 69 -11.60 2.19 -2.78
N ALA A 70 -11.59 3.21 -3.64
CA ALA A 70 -12.29 3.17 -4.92
C ALA A 70 -11.70 2.09 -5.83
N ARG A 71 -10.37 2.02 -5.96
CA ARG A 71 -9.68 1.06 -6.84
C ARG A 71 -9.90 -0.40 -6.42
N TYR A 72 -9.92 -0.68 -5.12
CA TYR A 72 -10.07 -2.03 -4.54
C TYR A 72 -11.42 -2.19 -3.82
N CYS A 73 -12.51 -1.75 -4.45
CA CYS A 73 -13.81 -1.71 -3.79
C CYS A 73 -14.39 -3.10 -3.48
N MET A 74 -14.00 -4.13 -4.26
CA MET A 74 -14.50 -5.51 -4.13
C MET A 74 -13.71 -6.35 -3.12
N ALA A 75 -12.50 -5.93 -2.75
CA ALA A 75 -11.69 -6.67 -1.77
C ALA A 75 -12.35 -6.60 -0.40
N LYS A 76 -12.40 -7.69 0.37
CA LYS A 76 -12.93 -7.62 1.74
C LYS A 76 -11.93 -6.93 2.68
N TYR A 77 -10.67 -7.30 2.52
CA TYR A 77 -9.55 -6.80 3.31
C TYR A 77 -8.49 -6.20 2.37
N VAL A 78 -8.02 -4.99 2.70
CA VAL A 78 -6.90 -4.33 2.00
C VAL A 78 -5.95 -3.77 3.05
N GLY A 79 -4.73 -4.29 3.08
CA GLY A 79 -3.62 -3.72 3.86
C GLY A 79 -2.67 -2.99 2.92
N VAL A 80 -2.38 -1.73 3.22
CA VAL A 80 -1.47 -0.91 2.42
C VAL A 80 -0.36 -0.39 3.32
N THR A 81 0.88 -0.48 2.84
CA THR A 81 2.05 0.08 3.54
C THR A 81 2.61 1.26 2.74
N PHE A 82 2.86 2.36 3.43
CA PHE A 82 3.36 3.62 2.87
C PHE A 82 4.87 3.76 3.06
N PHE A 83 5.56 4.12 1.99
CA PHE A 83 7.01 4.35 1.97
C PHE A 83 7.36 5.68 1.32
N GLU A 84 8.52 6.27 1.66
CA GLU A 84 8.99 7.52 1.03
C GLU A 84 9.68 7.29 -0.32
N SER A 85 10.30 6.11 -0.48
CA SER A 85 11.09 5.78 -1.67
C SER A 85 10.85 4.35 -2.16
N LYS A 86 11.17 4.12 -3.43
CA LYS A 86 11.14 2.77 -4.02
C LYS A 86 12.13 1.82 -3.34
N ASN A 87 13.24 2.32 -2.80
CA ASN A 87 14.24 1.48 -2.15
C ASN A 87 13.71 0.96 -0.81
N ASP A 88 12.97 1.79 -0.09
CA ASP A 88 12.33 1.44 1.17
C ASP A 88 11.31 0.30 1.01
N THR A 89 10.64 0.17 -0.14
CA THR A 89 9.63 -0.89 -0.35
C THR A 89 10.23 -2.30 -0.38
N ARG A 90 11.56 -2.42 -0.52
CA ARG A 90 12.27 -3.70 -0.49
C ARG A 90 12.44 -4.25 0.91
N TYR A 91 12.35 -3.40 1.92
CA TYR A 91 12.41 -3.83 3.31
C TYR A 91 11.13 -4.60 3.65
N GLY A 92 11.32 -5.81 4.19
CA GLY A 92 10.28 -6.66 4.76
C GLY A 92 10.56 -6.97 6.22
N LEU A 93 9.81 -7.94 6.75
CA LEU A 93 9.93 -8.40 8.13
C LEU A 93 11.36 -8.87 8.44
N TYR A 94 12.03 -9.52 7.48
CA TYR A 94 13.39 -10.00 7.63
C TYR A 94 14.37 -8.86 7.91
N GLU A 95 14.37 -7.81 7.08
CA GLU A 95 15.27 -6.66 7.24
C GLU A 95 14.97 -5.89 8.53
N TRP A 96 13.71 -5.81 8.95
CA TRP A 96 13.32 -5.24 10.24
C TRP A 96 13.92 -6.02 11.41
N VAL A 97 13.81 -7.36 11.39
CA VAL A 97 14.38 -8.26 12.41
C VAL A 97 15.91 -8.13 12.45
N VAL A 98 16.58 -8.18 11.31
CA VAL A 98 18.05 -8.13 11.25
C VAL A 98 18.59 -6.74 11.65
N SER A 99 17.78 -5.69 11.50
CA SER A 99 18.10 -4.34 11.97
C SER A 99 17.89 -4.13 13.48
N ASN A 100 17.49 -5.16 14.24
CA ASN A 100 17.09 -5.04 15.65
C ASN A 100 16.02 -3.95 15.88
N GLY A 101 15.04 -3.86 14.97
CA GLY A 101 13.99 -2.84 15.00
C GLY A 101 14.47 -1.41 14.69
N LYS A 102 15.76 -1.21 14.37
CA LYS A 102 16.31 0.09 13.99
C LYS A 102 16.24 0.26 12.48
N GLY A 103 15.14 0.87 12.03
CA GLY A 103 15.01 1.32 10.65
C GLY A 103 13.86 0.68 9.91
N ASP A 104 12.68 0.59 10.55
CA ASP A 104 11.44 0.43 9.79
C ASP A 104 11.30 1.65 8.85
N PRO A 105 11.40 1.47 7.53
CA PRO A 105 11.26 2.59 6.61
C PRO A 105 9.79 2.92 6.32
N THR A 106 8.86 2.19 6.95
CA THR A 106 7.43 2.43 6.87
C THR A 106 7.09 3.78 7.43
N ARG A 107 6.30 4.54 6.66
CA ARG A 107 5.77 5.82 7.09
C ARG A 107 4.32 5.76 7.57
N GLY A 108 3.68 4.62 7.37
CA GLY A 108 2.31 4.42 7.79
C GLY A 108 1.68 3.22 7.11
N THR A 109 0.48 2.93 7.55
CA THR A 109 -0.38 1.89 7.03
C THR A 109 -1.74 2.47 6.70
N TYR A 110 -2.41 1.85 5.75
CA TYR A 110 -3.82 2.05 5.50
C TYR A 110 -4.53 0.71 5.45
N LEU A 111 -5.55 0.56 6.28
CA LEU A 111 -6.27 -0.69 6.49
C LEU A 111 -7.74 -0.51 6.14
N ILE A 112 -8.25 -1.41 5.31
CA ILE A 112 -9.68 -1.59 5.09
C ILE A 112 -10.05 -3.01 5.51
N ASP A 113 -10.95 -3.15 6.48
CA ASP A 113 -11.64 -4.41 6.82
C ASP A 113 -13.15 -4.14 6.78
N ARG A 114 -13.80 -4.56 5.70
CA ARG A 114 -15.22 -4.31 5.48
C ARG A 114 -16.13 -5.12 6.40
N GLU A 115 -15.67 -6.26 6.88
CA GLU A 115 -16.47 -7.11 7.78
C GLU A 115 -16.50 -6.52 9.19
N LYS A 116 -15.38 -5.94 9.64
CA LYS A 116 -15.30 -5.25 10.93
C LYS A 116 -15.67 -3.76 10.85
N GLY A 117 -15.89 -3.23 9.65
CA GLY A 117 -16.19 -1.82 9.43
C GLY A 117 -15.01 -0.89 9.71
N ILE A 118 -13.77 -1.38 9.54
CA ILE A 118 -12.53 -0.61 9.76
C ILE A 118 -12.11 0.04 8.44
N ASP A 119 -11.84 1.35 8.49
CA ASP A 119 -11.22 2.14 7.42
C ASP A 119 -10.25 3.11 8.14
N LEU A 120 -8.98 2.74 8.29
CA LEU A 120 -8.03 3.39 9.21
C LEU A 120 -6.70 3.69 8.53
N ILE A 121 -6.19 4.90 8.69
CA ILE A 121 -4.81 5.27 8.37
C ILE A 121 -4.04 5.47 9.67
N GLU A 122 -2.89 4.83 9.80
CA GLU A 122 -1.89 5.10 10.85
C GLU A 122 -0.63 5.60 10.18
N TYR A 123 -0.02 6.66 10.69
CA TYR A 123 1.17 7.21 10.08
C TYR A 123 2.06 8.00 11.05
N ASN A 124 3.35 8.14 10.72
CA ASN A 124 4.27 9.03 11.42
C ASN A 124 4.45 10.36 10.70
N THR A 125 4.77 11.41 11.46
CA THR A 125 5.06 12.73 10.89
C THR A 125 6.47 12.80 10.30
N LYS A 126 7.42 12.05 10.85
CA LYS A 126 8.81 11.97 10.37
C LYS A 126 9.36 10.54 10.35
N LYS A 127 10.20 10.22 9.36
CA LYS A 127 10.89 8.91 9.26
C LYS A 127 11.69 8.64 10.54
N GLY A 128 11.55 7.43 11.06
CA GLY A 128 12.20 6.99 12.31
C GLY A 128 11.31 7.12 13.55
N ASN A 129 10.19 7.85 13.49
CA ASN A 129 9.16 7.79 14.52
C ASN A 129 8.34 6.48 14.40
N PRO A 130 7.66 6.04 15.46
CA PRO A 130 6.68 4.94 15.40
C PRO A 130 5.58 5.24 14.37
N PHE A 131 5.26 4.29 13.49
CA PHE A 131 4.30 4.52 12.39
C PHE A 131 2.87 4.79 12.85
N ASP A 132 2.55 4.57 14.12
CA ASP A 132 1.26 4.76 14.78
C ASP A 132 1.16 6.10 15.55
N GLU A 133 2.13 7.00 15.37
CA GLU A 133 2.15 8.34 15.99
C GLU A 133 0.85 9.13 15.74
N CYS A 134 0.27 9.00 14.55
CA CYS A 134 -0.98 9.66 14.15
C CYS A 134 -1.96 8.63 13.58
N ALA A 135 -3.27 8.84 13.83
CA ALA A 135 -4.32 7.99 13.30
C ALA A 135 -5.46 8.82 12.67
N ILE A 136 -6.02 8.33 11.56
CA ILE A 136 -7.19 8.89 10.89
C ILE A 136 -8.22 7.78 10.69
N ASP A 137 -9.28 7.82 11.49
CA ASP A 137 -10.44 6.94 11.31
C ASP A 137 -11.35 7.49 10.21
N LEU A 138 -11.47 6.74 9.12
CA LEU A 138 -12.31 6.98 7.96
C LEU A 138 -13.58 6.12 7.96
N SER A 139 -13.78 5.32 9.00
CA SER A 139 -14.91 4.42 9.13
C SER A 139 -16.20 5.23 9.12
N VAL A 140 -17.15 4.85 8.27
CA VAL A 140 -18.46 5.51 8.24
C VAL A 140 -19.19 5.10 9.52
N LYS A 141 -19.25 5.99 10.51
CA LYS A 141 -20.11 5.77 11.68
C LYS A 141 -21.55 5.56 11.16
N PRO A 142 -22.26 4.51 11.60
CA PRO A 142 -23.68 4.39 11.28
C PRO A 142 -24.36 5.67 11.76
N LYS A 143 -25.04 6.38 10.85
CA LYS A 143 -25.94 7.46 11.25
C LYS A 143 -26.98 6.82 12.15
N SER A 144 -26.95 7.10 13.45
CA SER A 144 -28.04 6.76 14.36
C SER A 144 -29.31 7.36 13.78
N LYS A 145 -30.25 6.49 13.38
CA LYS A 145 -31.61 6.89 13.03
C LYS A 145 -32.37 7.26 14.30
#